data_AF-A0A316X8V5-F1
#
_entry.id   AF-A0A316X8V5-F1
#
_cell.length_a   1.000
_cell.length_b   1.000
_cell.length_c   1.000
_cell.angle_alpha   90.00
_cell.angle_beta   90.00
_cell.angle_gamma   90.00
#
_symmetry.space_group_name_H-M   'P 1'
#
loop_
_entity.id
_entity.type
_entity.pdbx_description
1 polymer ?
#
loop_
_entity_poly.entity_id
_entity_poly.type
_entity_poly.pdbx_seq_one_letter_code
_entity_poly.pdbx_strand_id
1 'polypeptide(L)'
;MIKQIIASALMMTSVCSFAQTKVTEGTKFSVDANLETDDKLVLADDYNSYMFSAINIDGLMRNVYPHKKLLMRKLDQNGSLVDTYTKDYANKTNGVLHNYLGSQQIDDDKFVAFTEEYFGKENRKEVFQHVFSKKDGTFTTKSIAKYSIESANRSGTTYVLFSENGKYAAVFNDRFANKKTDNINDVLVMDLRTLSPVWNKEITLSSDYVEKSLALTNSAKIVVLRKAAGWKESYKLELVSNTEDRDLPFDDKYIPEKLYAISKNDNDYLISFGRKKAAVTIGASTFGTVMFYDMKSGKAVISNTNLGGDKDMNDVKVIKTIIKNDDILMAVQQETVTRPMPSTMNRFPDPVYKLEAGMLMKFNKEGEVTQFVAAGASTGKRIHVSESGNNLYISTFYPKGAFGNTGFSMKVFDFATLKPQEVSLSYKGGNFFQNYGFADGNMIQYIPNVNKMMFLQKNGKDVQMFSVYNFIK
;
A
#
# COMPACT_ATOMS: atom_id res chain seq x y z
N MET A 1 49.38 -20.00 -29.91
CA MET A 1 49.43 -18.74 -29.13
C MET A 1 48.47 -17.66 -29.66
N ILE A 2 48.53 -17.26 -30.95
CA ILE A 2 47.65 -16.20 -31.51
C ILE A 2 46.14 -16.51 -31.37
N LYS A 3 45.72 -17.76 -31.58
CA LYS A 3 44.31 -18.18 -31.44
C LYS A 3 43.78 -18.12 -29.99
N GLN A 4 44.64 -18.32 -28.98
CA GLN A 4 44.26 -18.21 -27.57
C GLN A 4 44.13 -16.74 -27.13
N ILE A 5 45.00 -15.86 -27.64
CA ILE A 5 44.92 -14.41 -27.37
C ILE A 5 43.64 -13.81 -27.97
N ILE A 6 43.24 -14.22 -29.17
CA ILE A 6 41.99 -13.75 -29.81
C ILE A 6 40.76 -14.27 -29.05
N ALA A 7 40.77 -15.52 -28.57
CA ALA A 7 39.68 -16.07 -27.77
C ALA A 7 39.56 -15.39 -26.39
N SER A 8 40.69 -15.08 -25.74
CA SER A 8 40.71 -14.34 -24.48
C SER A 8 40.31 -12.87 -24.65
N ALA A 9 40.65 -12.24 -25.79
CA ALA A 9 40.20 -10.88 -26.11
C ALA A 9 38.70 -10.84 -26.42
N LEU A 10 38.16 -11.82 -27.15
CA LEU A 10 36.72 -11.94 -27.42
C LEU A 10 35.90 -12.21 -26.15
N MET A 11 36.42 -13.04 -25.22
CA MET A 11 35.80 -13.25 -23.90
C MET A 11 35.94 -12.02 -22.99
N MET A 12 37.07 -11.28 -23.00
CA MET A 12 37.15 -10.02 -22.25
C MET A 12 36.23 -8.94 -22.85
N THR A 13 36.04 -8.88 -24.17
CA THR A 13 35.06 -7.97 -24.78
C THR A 13 33.61 -8.38 -24.54
N SER A 14 33.31 -9.68 -24.32
CA SER A 14 31.96 -10.12 -23.95
C SER A 14 31.65 -9.98 -22.45
N VAL A 15 32.68 -9.91 -21.59
CA VAL A 15 32.52 -9.70 -20.14
C VAL A 15 32.52 -8.21 -19.78
N CYS A 16 33.01 -7.33 -20.66
CA CYS A 16 32.96 -5.87 -20.49
C CYS A 16 31.88 -5.16 -21.32
N SER A 17 30.95 -5.88 -21.95
CA SER A 17 29.74 -5.26 -22.49
C SER A 17 28.78 -4.93 -21.34
N PHE A 18 28.97 -3.77 -20.70
CA PHE A 18 27.90 -3.16 -19.91
C PHE A 18 26.66 -3.11 -20.80
N ALA A 19 25.63 -3.88 -20.47
CA ALA A 19 24.41 -3.90 -21.25
C ALA A 19 23.87 -2.47 -21.32
N GLN A 20 23.77 -1.91 -22.54
CA GLN A 20 23.32 -0.53 -22.71
C GLN A 20 21.92 -0.37 -22.15
N THR A 21 21.68 0.74 -21.44
CA THR A 21 20.34 1.07 -20.96
C THR A 21 19.41 1.21 -22.15
N LYS A 22 18.37 0.37 -22.20
CA LYS A 22 17.39 0.33 -23.29
C LYS A 22 16.06 0.85 -22.78
N VAL A 23 15.41 1.70 -23.57
CA VAL A 23 14.10 2.29 -23.26
C VAL A 23 13.08 1.77 -24.26
N THR A 24 11.92 1.35 -23.76
CA THR A 24 10.79 0.90 -24.59
C THR A 24 9.52 1.64 -24.18
N GLU A 25 8.79 2.18 -25.16
CA GLU A 25 7.46 2.77 -24.99
C GLU A 25 6.40 1.78 -25.52
N GLY A 26 5.40 1.49 -24.68
CA GLY A 26 4.28 0.64 -25.05
C GLY A 26 3.24 1.37 -25.88
N THR A 27 2.35 0.59 -26.51
CA THR A 27 1.20 1.15 -27.22
C THR A 27 0.19 1.72 -26.23
N LYS A 28 -0.35 2.90 -26.53
CA LYS A 28 -1.40 3.53 -25.73
C LYS A 28 -2.66 2.66 -25.71
N PHE A 29 -3.30 2.58 -24.56
CA PHE A 29 -4.61 1.94 -24.41
C PHE A 29 -5.52 2.80 -23.53
N SER A 30 -6.82 2.56 -23.59
CA SER A 30 -7.80 3.35 -22.86
C SER A 30 -8.32 2.64 -21.61
N VAL A 31 -8.55 3.42 -20.56
CA VAL A 31 -9.25 3.04 -19.33
C VAL A 31 -10.43 3.99 -19.10
N ASP A 32 -11.41 3.58 -18.30
CA ASP A 32 -12.44 4.52 -17.88
C ASP A 32 -11.99 5.29 -16.64
N ALA A 33 -11.31 6.41 -16.86
CA ALA A 33 -10.72 7.23 -15.80
C ALA A 33 -11.74 7.76 -14.77
N ASN A 34 -13.02 7.80 -15.13
CA ASN A 34 -14.08 8.26 -14.23
C ASN A 34 -14.61 7.14 -13.34
N LEU A 35 -14.38 5.87 -13.70
CA LEU A 35 -14.94 4.71 -13.02
C LEU A 35 -13.88 3.83 -12.36
N GLU A 36 -12.71 3.73 -12.99
CA GLU A 36 -11.62 2.89 -12.52
C GLU A 36 -10.78 3.61 -11.45
N THR A 37 -10.72 2.97 -10.28
CA THR A 37 -9.97 3.42 -9.11
C THR A 37 -8.92 2.36 -8.72
N ASP A 38 -8.03 2.74 -7.79
CA ASP A 38 -6.96 1.87 -7.26
C ASP A 38 -6.01 1.29 -8.34
N ASP A 39 -5.65 2.11 -9.34
CA ASP A 39 -4.71 1.72 -10.41
C ASP A 39 -3.34 1.31 -9.84
N LYS A 40 -2.91 0.09 -10.12
CA LYS A 40 -1.64 -0.47 -9.61
C LYS A 40 -0.94 -1.34 -10.65
N LEU A 41 0.39 -1.24 -10.73
CA LEU A 41 1.22 -2.32 -11.27
C LEU A 41 1.45 -3.34 -10.16
N VAL A 42 1.16 -4.61 -10.43
CA VAL A 42 1.12 -5.65 -9.39
C VAL A 42 1.98 -6.85 -9.76
N LEU A 43 1.57 -7.65 -10.73
CA LEU A 43 2.26 -8.87 -11.10
C LEU A 43 3.17 -8.61 -12.29
N ALA A 44 4.29 -9.31 -12.36
CA ALA A 44 5.12 -9.31 -13.55
C ALA A 44 5.88 -10.63 -13.70
N ASP A 45 6.36 -10.87 -14.90
CA ASP A 45 7.35 -11.87 -15.25
C ASP A 45 8.35 -11.25 -16.24
N ASP A 46 9.28 -12.05 -16.76
CA ASP A 46 10.31 -11.57 -17.67
C ASP A 46 9.72 -10.92 -18.94
N TYR A 47 8.55 -11.39 -19.37
CA TYR A 47 7.91 -11.02 -20.63
C TYR A 47 6.64 -10.20 -20.46
N ASN A 48 5.94 -10.27 -19.34
CA ASN A 48 4.63 -9.64 -19.15
C ASN A 48 4.58 -8.86 -17.85
N SER A 49 3.73 -7.84 -17.82
CA SER A 49 3.38 -7.11 -16.60
C SER A 49 1.87 -6.93 -16.51
N TYR A 50 1.37 -6.75 -15.31
CA TYR A 50 -0.05 -6.74 -15.03
C TYR A 50 -0.45 -5.48 -14.29
N MET A 51 -1.46 -4.79 -14.82
CA MET A 51 -2.11 -3.66 -14.18
C MET A 51 -3.46 -4.10 -13.59
N PHE A 52 -3.66 -3.80 -12.32
CA PHE A 52 -4.94 -3.94 -11.65
C PHE A 52 -5.66 -2.59 -11.56
N SER A 53 -6.98 -2.62 -11.68
CA SER A 53 -7.88 -1.54 -11.26
C SER A 53 -9.24 -2.12 -10.83
N ALA A 54 -9.99 -1.33 -10.06
CA ALA A 54 -11.33 -1.68 -9.61
C ALA A 54 -12.36 -0.65 -10.10
N ILE A 55 -13.57 -1.09 -10.39
CA ILE A 55 -14.73 -0.23 -10.57
C ILE A 55 -15.67 -0.52 -9.39
N ASN A 56 -15.87 0.49 -8.53
CA ASN A 56 -16.63 0.40 -7.29
C ASN A 56 -17.62 1.57 -7.20
N ILE A 57 -18.70 1.51 -7.98
CA ILE A 57 -19.67 2.60 -8.07
C ILE A 57 -21.03 2.13 -7.57
N ASP A 58 -21.40 2.59 -6.38
CA ASP A 58 -22.72 2.37 -5.80
C ASP A 58 -23.82 3.24 -6.44
N GLY A 59 -25.08 2.86 -6.22
CA GLY A 59 -26.23 3.73 -6.46
C GLY A 59 -27.29 3.17 -7.41
N LEU A 60 -28.43 3.86 -7.45
CA LEU A 60 -29.62 3.53 -8.27
C LEU A 60 -29.48 3.92 -9.75
N MET A 61 -28.32 4.41 -10.18
CA MET A 61 -28.07 4.83 -11.56
C MET A 61 -27.96 3.61 -12.47
N ARG A 62 -29.10 3.00 -12.84
CA ARG A 62 -29.21 1.87 -13.78
C ARG A 62 -28.48 2.06 -15.12
N ASN A 63 -28.05 3.29 -15.45
CA ASN A 63 -27.61 3.68 -16.78
C ASN A 63 -26.08 3.89 -16.92
N VAL A 64 -25.26 3.64 -15.89
CA VAL A 64 -23.78 3.76 -15.99
C VAL A 64 -23.12 2.37 -15.90
N TYR A 65 -23.49 1.49 -16.83
CA TYR A 65 -22.82 0.19 -16.97
C TYR A 65 -21.37 0.41 -17.44
N PRO A 66 -20.34 -0.19 -16.81
CA PRO A 66 -20.36 -1.17 -15.71
C PRO A 66 -20.06 -0.58 -14.32
N HIS A 67 -20.73 -1.07 -13.26
CA HIS A 67 -20.63 -0.51 -11.89
C HIS A 67 -19.73 -1.27 -10.90
N LYS A 68 -19.43 -2.57 -11.14
CA LYS A 68 -18.78 -3.46 -10.16
C LYS A 68 -17.84 -4.48 -10.79
N LYS A 69 -16.60 -4.10 -11.02
CA LYS A 69 -15.64 -4.95 -11.74
C LYS A 69 -14.26 -4.89 -11.14
N LEU A 70 -13.58 -6.02 -11.16
CA LEU A 70 -12.14 -6.11 -11.00
C LEU A 70 -11.55 -6.32 -12.39
N LEU A 71 -10.54 -5.52 -12.73
CA LEU A 71 -9.90 -5.53 -14.04
C LEU A 71 -8.43 -5.86 -13.85
N MET A 72 -7.96 -6.87 -14.58
CA MET A 72 -6.56 -7.23 -14.64
C MET A 72 -6.09 -7.18 -16.09
N ARG A 73 -5.23 -6.23 -16.42
CA ARG A 73 -4.74 -6.00 -17.76
C ARG A 73 -3.35 -6.59 -17.91
N LYS A 74 -3.17 -7.47 -18.89
CA LYS A 74 -1.87 -8.03 -19.26
C LYS A 74 -1.22 -7.14 -20.31
N LEU A 75 0.01 -6.72 -20.02
CA LEU A 75 0.88 -5.98 -20.93
C LEU A 75 2.04 -6.88 -21.35
N ASP A 76 2.44 -6.80 -22.61
CA ASP A 76 3.61 -7.54 -23.12
C ASP A 76 4.94 -6.87 -22.71
N GLN A 77 6.05 -7.45 -23.17
CA GLN A 77 7.42 -7.00 -22.88
C GLN A 77 7.72 -5.60 -23.42
N ASN A 78 6.91 -5.15 -24.38
CA ASN A 78 7.00 -3.81 -24.95
C ASN A 78 6.04 -2.84 -24.26
N GLY A 79 5.16 -3.30 -23.37
CA GLY A 79 4.16 -2.50 -22.68
C GLY A 79 2.87 -2.27 -23.46
N SER A 80 2.62 -3.07 -24.50
CA SER A 80 1.35 -3.05 -25.22
C SER A 80 0.31 -3.91 -24.52
N LEU A 81 -0.93 -3.43 -24.46
CA LEU A 81 -2.05 -4.18 -23.90
C LEU A 81 -2.33 -5.43 -24.76
N VAL A 82 -2.23 -6.60 -24.12
CA VAL A 82 -2.48 -7.90 -24.75
C VAL A 82 -3.89 -8.38 -24.44
N ASP A 83 -4.31 -8.28 -23.18
CA ASP A 83 -5.58 -8.83 -22.72
C ASP A 83 -6.11 -8.07 -21.49
N THR A 84 -7.42 -8.16 -21.25
CA THR A 84 -8.10 -7.63 -20.07
C THR A 84 -8.99 -8.70 -19.45
N TYR A 85 -8.51 -9.30 -18.36
CA TYR A 85 -9.29 -10.22 -17.55
C TYR A 85 -10.25 -9.43 -16.68
N THR A 86 -11.54 -9.65 -16.89
CA THR A 86 -12.60 -8.95 -16.16
C THR A 86 -13.28 -9.92 -15.21
N LYS A 87 -13.48 -9.48 -13.97
CA LYS A 87 -14.28 -10.20 -13.00
C LYS A 87 -15.37 -9.29 -12.45
N ASP A 88 -16.63 -9.67 -12.71
CA ASP A 88 -17.75 -9.09 -11.99
C ASP A 88 -17.67 -9.45 -10.51
N TYR A 89 -18.18 -8.56 -9.67
CA TYR A 89 -18.45 -8.85 -8.27
C TYR A 89 -19.39 -10.07 -8.16
N ALA A 90 -19.38 -10.76 -7.02
CA ALA A 90 -20.04 -12.06 -6.87
C ALA A 90 -21.56 -11.96 -7.10
N ASN A 91 -22.21 -10.93 -6.55
CA ASN A 91 -23.63 -10.69 -6.75
C ASN A 91 -23.88 -9.77 -7.95
N LYS A 92 -24.38 -10.39 -9.03
CA LYS A 92 -24.76 -9.73 -10.28
C LYS A 92 -26.11 -9.03 -10.24
N THR A 93 -26.81 -9.04 -9.11
CA THR A 93 -28.12 -8.40 -8.98
C THR A 93 -27.98 -6.88 -9.03
N ASN A 94 -28.70 -6.25 -9.95
CA ASN A 94 -28.75 -4.80 -10.06
C ASN A 94 -29.28 -4.14 -8.77
N GLY A 95 -28.65 -3.04 -8.35
CA GLY A 95 -29.08 -2.25 -7.19
C GLY A 95 -28.65 -2.80 -5.83
N VAL A 96 -27.87 -3.89 -5.79
CA VAL A 96 -27.19 -4.34 -4.55
C VAL A 96 -26.14 -3.32 -4.15
N LEU A 97 -26.06 -2.94 -2.87
CA LEU A 97 -24.92 -2.17 -2.36
C LEU A 97 -23.69 -3.07 -2.31
N HIS A 98 -22.53 -2.50 -2.56
CA HIS A 98 -21.27 -3.22 -2.57
C HIS A 98 -20.14 -2.28 -2.17
N ASN A 99 -18.99 -2.84 -1.85
CA ASN A 99 -17.81 -2.04 -1.62
C ASN A 99 -16.55 -2.80 -2.02
N TYR A 100 -15.55 -2.07 -2.49
CA TYR A 100 -14.20 -2.55 -2.65
C TYR A 100 -13.45 -2.35 -1.33
N LEU A 101 -12.92 -3.43 -0.76
CA LEU A 101 -12.29 -3.39 0.56
C LEU A 101 -10.76 -3.26 0.49
N GLY A 102 -10.17 -3.53 -0.67
CA GLY A 102 -8.73 -3.47 -0.89
C GLY A 102 -8.17 -4.70 -1.62
N SER A 103 -6.88 -4.63 -1.95
CA SER A 103 -6.16 -5.69 -2.67
C SER A 103 -4.69 -5.75 -2.32
N GLN A 104 -4.09 -6.90 -2.58
CA GLN A 104 -2.66 -7.14 -2.44
C GLN A 104 -2.18 -8.26 -3.38
N GLN A 105 -0.92 -8.18 -3.80
CA GLN A 105 -0.23 -9.31 -4.41
C GLN A 105 0.09 -10.37 -3.34
N ILE A 106 -0.20 -11.65 -3.65
CA ILE A 106 0.07 -12.77 -2.73
C ILE A 106 1.49 -13.28 -2.92
N ASP A 107 1.84 -13.53 -4.18
CA ASP A 107 3.12 -14.08 -4.63
C ASP A 107 3.37 -13.59 -6.06
N ASP A 108 4.40 -14.11 -6.73
CA ASP A 108 4.73 -13.69 -8.08
C ASP A 108 3.63 -14.02 -9.10
N ASP A 109 2.74 -14.97 -8.82
CA ASP A 109 1.72 -15.52 -9.72
C ASP A 109 0.28 -15.13 -9.40
N LYS A 110 0.01 -14.69 -8.17
CA LYS A 110 -1.34 -14.48 -7.67
C LYS A 110 -1.55 -13.11 -7.05
N PHE A 111 -2.76 -12.61 -7.26
CA PHE A 111 -3.24 -11.34 -6.72
C PHE A 111 -4.63 -11.51 -6.11
N VAL A 112 -4.87 -10.88 -4.96
CA VAL A 112 -6.15 -10.96 -4.25
C VAL A 112 -6.81 -9.60 -4.13
N ALA A 113 -8.12 -9.56 -4.32
CA ALA A 113 -8.98 -8.43 -4.02
C ALA A 113 -10.14 -8.88 -3.14
N PHE A 114 -10.59 -7.99 -2.25
CA PHE A 114 -11.71 -8.24 -1.36
C PHE A 114 -12.85 -7.27 -1.65
N THR A 115 -14.07 -7.79 -1.67
CA THR A 115 -15.28 -7.00 -1.84
C THR A 115 -16.30 -7.34 -0.77
N GLU A 116 -17.15 -6.36 -0.44
CA GLU A 116 -18.33 -6.53 0.40
C GLU A 116 -19.58 -6.40 -0.46
N GLU A 117 -20.61 -7.19 -0.17
CA GLU A 117 -21.91 -7.11 -0.85
C GLU A 117 -23.07 -7.27 0.12
N TYR A 118 -24.16 -6.56 -0.18
CA TYR A 118 -25.34 -6.47 0.69
C TYR A 118 -26.54 -7.23 0.13
N PHE A 119 -27.08 -8.12 0.94
CA PHE A 119 -28.25 -8.93 0.63
C PHE A 119 -29.43 -8.41 1.44
N GLY A 120 -30.03 -7.29 0.99
CA GLY A 120 -31.05 -6.56 1.75
C GLY A 120 -32.31 -7.38 2.11
N LYS A 121 -32.72 -8.34 1.26
CA LYS A 121 -33.84 -9.25 1.57
C LYS A 121 -33.51 -10.24 2.70
N GLU A 122 -32.23 -10.57 2.83
CA GLU A 122 -31.73 -11.54 3.82
C GLU A 122 -31.16 -10.84 5.05
N ASN A 123 -31.18 -9.49 5.08
CA ASN A 123 -30.58 -8.69 6.15
C ASN A 123 -29.16 -9.19 6.47
N ARG A 124 -28.36 -9.39 5.42
CA ARG A 124 -27.01 -9.91 5.50
C ARG A 124 -26.06 -9.07 4.66
N LYS A 125 -24.80 -8.98 5.09
CA LYS A 125 -23.68 -8.60 4.23
C LYS A 125 -22.65 -9.71 4.19
N GLU A 126 -21.93 -9.79 3.09
CA GLU A 126 -21.04 -10.90 2.79
C GLU A 126 -19.74 -10.38 2.19
N VAL A 127 -18.61 -10.97 2.61
CA VAL A 127 -17.29 -10.61 2.12
C VAL A 127 -16.80 -11.70 1.18
N PHE A 128 -16.39 -11.28 -0.02
CA PHE A 128 -15.85 -12.16 -1.05
C PHE A 128 -14.36 -11.91 -1.24
N GLN A 129 -13.64 -13.01 -1.37
CA GLN A 129 -12.25 -13.04 -1.80
C GLN A 129 -12.20 -13.39 -3.28
N HIS A 130 -11.53 -12.57 -4.08
CA HIS A 130 -11.29 -12.79 -5.51
C HIS A 130 -9.80 -12.99 -5.76
N VAL A 131 -9.39 -14.15 -6.28
CA VAL A 131 -7.99 -14.45 -6.53
C VAL A 131 -7.76 -14.60 -8.02
N PHE A 132 -6.93 -13.73 -8.58
CA PHE A 132 -6.42 -13.81 -9.93
C PHE A 132 -5.18 -14.72 -9.98
N SER A 133 -5.10 -15.58 -10.99
CA SER A 133 -3.94 -16.44 -11.28
C SER A 133 -3.36 -16.06 -12.65
N LYS A 134 -2.08 -15.67 -12.72
CA LYS A 134 -1.39 -15.46 -14.01
C LYS A 134 -1.41 -16.71 -14.88
N LYS A 135 -1.20 -17.87 -14.24
CA LYS A 135 -1.11 -19.17 -14.90
C LYS A 135 -2.38 -19.51 -15.67
N ASP A 136 -3.52 -19.24 -15.06
CA ASP A 136 -4.83 -19.60 -15.61
C ASP A 136 -5.50 -18.42 -16.35
N GLY A 137 -4.99 -17.19 -16.17
CA GLY A 137 -5.60 -15.98 -16.73
C GLY A 137 -7.02 -15.75 -16.23
N THR A 138 -7.36 -16.17 -15.01
CA THR A 138 -8.74 -16.13 -14.51
C THR A 138 -8.81 -15.76 -13.04
N PHE A 139 -10.01 -15.29 -12.63
CA PHE A 139 -10.35 -15.03 -11.25
C PHE A 139 -11.19 -16.17 -10.66
N THR A 140 -10.76 -16.67 -9.51
CA THR A 140 -11.60 -17.48 -8.61
C THR A 140 -12.29 -16.59 -7.60
N THR A 141 -13.43 -17.02 -7.05
CA THR A 141 -14.18 -16.23 -6.07
C THR A 141 -14.77 -17.12 -4.99
N LYS A 142 -14.61 -16.70 -3.75
CA LYS A 142 -15.07 -17.43 -2.56
C LYS A 142 -15.68 -16.47 -1.56
N SER A 143 -16.84 -16.84 -1.02
CA SER A 143 -17.38 -16.19 0.17
C SER A 143 -16.58 -16.61 1.39
N ILE A 144 -16.07 -15.64 2.15
CA ILE A 144 -15.19 -15.91 3.29
C ILE A 144 -15.79 -15.47 4.63
N ALA A 145 -16.74 -14.53 4.62
CA ALA A 145 -17.42 -14.11 5.84
C ALA A 145 -18.85 -13.66 5.54
N LYS A 146 -19.76 -13.92 6.49
CA LYS A 146 -21.19 -13.61 6.41
C LYS A 146 -21.61 -12.98 7.72
N TYR A 147 -22.20 -11.79 7.65
CA TYR A 147 -22.61 -11.02 8.82
C TYR A 147 -24.08 -10.62 8.71
N SER A 148 -24.87 -10.95 9.73
CA SER A 148 -26.23 -10.45 9.85
C SER A 148 -26.21 -8.95 10.15
N ILE A 149 -27.12 -8.20 9.54
CA ILE A 149 -27.26 -6.75 9.71
C ILE A 149 -28.71 -6.39 10.00
N GLU A 150 -28.96 -5.32 10.76
CA GLU A 150 -30.34 -4.86 10.99
C GLU A 150 -30.98 -4.32 9.72
N SER A 151 -30.20 -3.56 8.95
CA SER A 151 -30.58 -2.96 7.67
C SER A 151 -29.34 -2.45 6.95
N ALA A 152 -29.47 -2.09 5.66
CA ALA A 152 -28.38 -1.48 4.90
C ALA A 152 -27.83 -0.17 5.50
N ASN A 153 -28.64 0.57 6.27
CA ASN A 153 -28.19 1.81 6.95
C ASN A 153 -27.61 1.55 8.34
N ARG A 154 -27.70 0.31 8.84
CA ARG A 154 -27.22 -0.13 10.15
C ARG A 154 -26.42 -1.42 10.00
N SER A 155 -25.53 -1.42 9.04
CA SER A 155 -24.74 -2.58 8.65
C SER A 155 -23.36 -2.62 9.27
N GLY A 156 -22.94 -1.55 9.95
CA GLY A 156 -21.56 -1.40 10.39
C GLY A 156 -20.60 -1.10 9.24
N THR A 157 -19.31 -1.11 9.54
CA THR A 157 -18.24 -0.83 8.57
C THR A 157 -17.38 -2.07 8.40
N THR A 158 -17.16 -2.51 7.16
CA THR A 158 -16.18 -3.56 6.86
C THR A 158 -14.95 -2.98 6.20
N TYR A 159 -13.78 -3.45 6.58
CA TYR A 159 -12.51 -3.11 5.94
C TYR A 159 -11.51 -4.26 6.05
N VAL A 160 -10.47 -4.20 5.22
CA VAL A 160 -9.40 -5.20 5.20
C VAL A 160 -8.07 -4.57 5.58
N LEU A 161 -7.33 -5.24 6.45
CA LEU A 161 -5.94 -4.94 6.76
C LEU A 161 -5.04 -6.01 6.18
N PHE A 162 -3.88 -5.60 5.68
CA PHE A 162 -2.85 -6.48 5.15
C PHE A 162 -1.63 -6.46 6.06
N SER A 163 -1.00 -7.61 6.29
CA SER A 163 0.28 -7.67 6.99
C SER A 163 1.37 -7.08 6.10
N GLU A 164 2.41 -6.52 6.73
CA GLU A 164 3.51 -5.87 6.01
C GLU A 164 4.19 -6.82 5.03
N ASN A 165 4.38 -8.08 5.40
CA ASN A 165 4.98 -9.10 4.54
C ASN A 165 4.04 -9.71 3.49
N GLY A 166 2.79 -9.24 3.41
CA GLY A 166 1.77 -9.73 2.47
C GLY A 166 1.30 -11.17 2.66
N LYS A 167 1.64 -11.81 3.77
CA LYS A 167 1.23 -13.20 4.06
C LYS A 167 -0.17 -13.31 4.65
N TYR A 168 -0.68 -12.26 5.29
CA TYR A 168 -1.95 -12.30 5.99
C TYR A 168 -2.85 -11.13 5.60
N ALA A 169 -4.15 -11.38 5.61
CA ALA A 169 -5.18 -10.36 5.55
C ALA A 169 -6.15 -10.56 6.72
N ALA A 170 -6.63 -9.46 7.29
CA ALA A 170 -7.65 -9.46 8.32
C ALA A 170 -8.88 -8.70 7.83
N VAL A 171 -10.02 -9.37 7.81
CA VAL A 171 -11.33 -8.77 7.56
C VAL A 171 -11.90 -8.36 8.91
N PHE A 172 -12.15 -7.06 9.07
CA PHE A 172 -12.85 -6.50 10.21
C PHE A 172 -14.25 -6.11 9.79
N ASN A 173 -15.23 -6.51 10.57
CA ASN A 173 -16.58 -5.99 10.52
C ASN A 173 -16.90 -5.30 11.85
N ASP A 174 -16.77 -3.98 11.86
CA ASP A 174 -17.19 -3.10 12.95
C ASP A 174 -18.72 -3.01 12.94
N ARG A 175 -19.39 -3.72 13.84
CA ARG A 175 -20.85 -3.79 13.86
C ARG A 175 -21.44 -2.40 14.12
N PHE A 176 -22.65 -2.16 13.62
CA PHE A 176 -23.34 -0.92 13.96
C PHE A 176 -23.57 -0.85 15.48
N ALA A 177 -22.96 0.15 16.11
CA ALA A 177 -23.12 0.45 17.53
C ALA A 177 -23.74 1.83 17.72
N ASN A 178 -24.49 2.00 18.81
CA ASN A 178 -24.96 3.30 19.29
C ASN A 178 -24.22 3.68 20.58
N LYS A 179 -24.43 4.91 21.07
CA LYS A 179 -23.75 5.43 22.27
C LYS A 179 -23.98 4.63 23.57
N LYS A 180 -24.92 3.69 23.59
CA LYS A 180 -25.30 2.88 24.76
C LYS A 180 -24.93 1.40 24.63
N THR A 181 -24.37 1.00 23.50
CA THR A 181 -24.00 -0.39 23.24
C THR A 181 -22.49 -0.48 23.09
N ASP A 182 -21.91 -1.55 23.60
CA ASP A 182 -20.51 -1.85 23.33
C ASP A 182 -20.31 -2.01 21.82
N ASN A 183 -19.14 -1.60 21.36
CA ASN A 183 -18.78 -1.77 19.97
C ASN A 183 -18.17 -3.17 19.78
N ILE A 184 -18.63 -3.90 18.77
CA ILE A 184 -18.22 -5.29 18.52
C ILE A 184 -17.61 -5.35 17.14
N ASN A 185 -16.37 -5.82 17.08
CA ASN A 185 -15.67 -6.09 15.83
C ASN A 185 -15.59 -7.59 15.58
N ASP A 186 -16.22 -8.07 14.50
CA ASP A 186 -15.96 -9.42 14.02
C ASP A 186 -14.65 -9.42 13.24
N VAL A 187 -13.70 -10.26 13.65
CA VAL A 187 -12.39 -10.36 13.01
C VAL A 187 -12.20 -11.74 12.41
N LEU A 188 -11.81 -11.79 11.14
CA LEU A 188 -11.37 -13.00 10.45
C LEU A 188 -9.97 -12.75 9.89
N VAL A 189 -8.99 -13.52 10.34
CA VAL A 189 -7.62 -13.48 9.81
C VAL A 189 -7.40 -14.66 8.87
N MET A 190 -6.85 -14.38 7.70
CA MET A 190 -6.62 -15.30 6.59
C MET A 190 -5.13 -15.40 6.29
N ASP A 191 -4.62 -16.60 6.02
CA ASP A 191 -3.33 -16.78 5.36
C ASP A 191 -3.55 -16.67 3.85
N LEU A 192 -2.85 -15.73 3.22
CA LEU A 192 -3.02 -15.43 1.80
C LEU A 192 -2.34 -16.45 0.88
N ARG A 193 -1.36 -17.22 1.38
CA ARG A 193 -0.70 -18.27 0.60
C ARG A 193 -1.58 -19.51 0.48
N THR A 194 -2.23 -19.89 1.57
CA THR A 194 -3.15 -21.05 1.60
C THR A 194 -4.60 -20.68 1.32
N LEU A 195 -4.95 -19.38 1.38
CA LEU A 195 -6.30 -18.84 1.22
C LEU A 195 -7.30 -19.42 2.24
N SER A 196 -6.81 -19.74 3.45
CA SER A 196 -7.58 -20.34 4.53
C SER A 196 -7.61 -19.44 5.78
N PRO A 197 -8.69 -19.49 6.58
CA PRO A 197 -8.71 -18.86 7.89
C PRO A 197 -7.56 -19.35 8.77
N VAL A 198 -6.87 -18.43 9.43
CA VAL A 198 -5.95 -18.72 10.54
C VAL A 198 -6.74 -18.76 11.85
N TRP A 199 -7.57 -17.75 12.07
CA TRP A 199 -8.49 -17.67 13.20
C TRP A 199 -9.59 -16.63 12.95
N ASN A 200 -10.65 -16.72 13.74
CA ASN A 200 -11.75 -15.76 13.76
C ASN A 200 -12.23 -15.55 15.21
N LYS A 201 -12.48 -14.30 15.59
CA LYS A 201 -12.87 -13.94 16.96
C LYS A 201 -13.66 -12.63 16.96
N GLU A 202 -14.59 -12.48 17.90
CA GLU A 202 -15.20 -11.19 18.22
C GLU A 202 -14.32 -10.39 19.20
N ILE A 203 -14.08 -9.11 18.90
CA ILE A 203 -13.41 -8.17 19.80
C ILE A 203 -14.45 -7.17 20.31
N THR A 204 -14.68 -7.18 21.62
CA THR A 204 -15.60 -6.24 22.27
C THR A 204 -14.83 -5.05 22.81
N LEU A 205 -15.22 -3.86 22.35
CA LEU A 205 -14.78 -2.57 22.84
C LEU A 205 -15.90 -2.04 23.74
N SER A 206 -15.61 -1.86 25.03
CA SER A 206 -16.55 -1.17 25.93
C SER A 206 -16.94 0.18 25.36
N SER A 207 -18.19 0.60 25.53
CA SER A 207 -18.69 1.91 25.06
C SER A 207 -17.86 3.14 25.49
N ASP A 208 -17.02 2.99 26.52
CA ASP A 208 -16.06 4.00 26.98
C ASP A 208 -14.84 4.19 26.06
N TYR A 209 -14.68 3.37 25.01
CA TYR A 209 -13.57 3.44 24.07
C TYR A 209 -14.06 3.33 22.63
N VAL A 210 -13.34 3.98 21.73
CA VAL A 210 -13.48 3.84 20.28
C VAL A 210 -12.17 3.34 19.68
N GLU A 211 -12.29 2.57 18.60
CA GLU A 211 -11.12 2.22 17.79
C GLU A 211 -10.52 3.48 17.15
N LYS A 212 -9.21 3.61 17.23
CA LYS A 212 -8.46 4.73 16.66
C LYS A 212 -7.52 4.29 15.54
N SER A 213 -6.86 3.14 15.70
CA SER A 213 -5.97 2.57 14.68
C SER A 213 -5.80 1.07 14.91
N LEU A 214 -5.48 0.35 13.85
CA LEU A 214 -5.24 -1.10 13.87
C LEU A 214 -3.99 -1.43 13.07
N ALA A 215 -3.33 -2.52 13.44
CA ALA A 215 -2.28 -3.13 12.64
C ALA A 215 -2.39 -4.66 12.66
N LEU A 216 -2.15 -5.29 11.51
CA LEU A 216 -1.99 -6.74 11.38
C LEU A 216 -0.49 -7.06 11.35
N THR A 217 -0.05 -7.85 12.32
CA THR A 217 1.36 -8.29 12.44
C THR A 217 1.68 -9.38 11.42
N ASN A 218 2.97 -9.58 11.16
CA ASN A 218 3.44 -10.66 10.29
C ASN A 218 3.34 -12.05 10.94
N SER A 219 2.83 -12.16 12.17
CA SER A 219 2.50 -13.41 12.87
C SER A 219 0.98 -13.65 12.99
N ALA A 220 0.18 -12.93 12.19
CA ALA A 220 -1.27 -13.02 12.16
C ALA A 220 -1.99 -12.57 13.45
N LYS A 221 -1.35 -11.75 14.29
CA LYS A 221 -1.98 -11.07 15.44
C LYS A 221 -2.43 -9.66 15.08
N ILE A 222 -3.46 -9.17 15.76
CA ILE A 222 -3.98 -7.81 15.62
C ILE A 222 -3.51 -6.95 16.80
N VAL A 223 -3.03 -5.74 16.51
CA VAL A 223 -2.83 -4.70 17.52
C VAL A 223 -3.92 -3.67 17.37
N VAL A 224 -4.67 -3.41 18.44
CA VAL A 224 -5.75 -2.44 18.52
C VAL A 224 -5.31 -1.23 19.33
N LEU A 225 -5.34 -0.04 18.72
CA LEU A 225 -5.28 1.22 19.43
C LEU A 225 -6.69 1.71 19.75
N ARG A 226 -6.99 1.78 21.03
CA ARG A 226 -8.25 2.29 21.58
C ARG A 226 -8.04 3.69 22.12
N LYS A 227 -8.97 4.61 21.83
CA LYS A 227 -9.04 5.95 22.44
C LYS A 227 -10.28 6.03 23.32
N ALA A 228 -10.17 6.58 24.51
CA ALA A 228 -11.33 6.81 25.37
C ALA A 228 -12.37 7.70 24.67
N ALA A 229 -13.64 7.35 24.80
CA ALA A 229 -14.75 8.11 24.28
C ALA A 229 -14.87 9.46 25.03
N GLY A 230 -15.17 10.53 24.28
CA GLY A 230 -15.32 11.88 24.83
C GLY A 230 -14.02 12.70 24.85
N TRP A 231 -13.90 13.60 25.83
CA TRP A 231 -12.85 14.63 25.89
C TRP A 231 -11.54 14.18 26.54
N LYS A 232 -11.52 13.00 27.20
CA LYS A 232 -10.32 12.49 27.87
C LYS A 232 -9.34 11.93 26.84
N GLU A 233 -8.11 12.44 26.82
CA GLU A 233 -6.99 11.85 26.07
C GLU A 233 -6.41 10.66 26.85
N SER A 234 -7.09 9.52 26.76
CA SER A 234 -6.60 8.24 27.27
C SER A 234 -6.58 7.22 26.15
N TYR A 235 -5.51 6.45 26.08
CA TYR A 235 -5.24 5.49 25.00
C TYR A 235 -4.83 4.15 25.58
N LYS A 236 -5.21 3.07 24.90
CA LYS A 236 -4.81 1.70 25.24
C LYS A 236 -4.37 0.96 23.99
N LEU A 237 -3.30 0.18 24.10
CA LEU A 237 -2.88 -0.77 23.08
C LEU A 237 -3.24 -2.17 23.55
N GLU A 238 -3.85 -2.96 22.69
CA GLU A 238 -4.22 -4.34 22.96
C GLU A 238 -3.72 -5.24 21.85
N LEU A 239 -3.11 -6.37 22.21
CA LEU A 239 -2.74 -7.43 21.28
C LEU A 239 -3.79 -8.54 21.34
N VAL A 240 -4.37 -8.84 20.18
CA VAL A 240 -5.40 -9.86 20.03
C VAL A 240 -4.96 -10.94 19.05
N SER A 241 -5.19 -12.19 19.42
CA SER A 241 -5.03 -13.37 18.57
C SER A 241 -6.10 -14.41 18.93
N ASN A 242 -6.00 -15.60 18.34
CA ASN A 242 -6.90 -16.72 18.68
C ASN A 242 -6.85 -17.12 20.17
N THR A 243 -5.68 -16.98 20.80
CA THR A 243 -5.44 -17.48 22.17
C THR A 243 -5.05 -16.39 23.16
N GLU A 244 -4.76 -15.19 22.69
CA GLU A 244 -4.26 -14.09 23.52
C GLU A 244 -5.13 -12.86 23.34
N ASP A 245 -5.44 -12.22 24.45
CA ASP A 245 -6.03 -10.90 24.53
C ASP A 245 -5.33 -10.20 25.70
N ARG A 246 -4.44 -9.26 25.40
CA ARG A 246 -3.61 -8.63 26.43
C ARG A 246 -3.34 -7.16 26.14
N ASP A 247 -3.37 -6.38 27.20
CA ASP A 247 -2.92 -5.00 27.18
C ASP A 247 -1.40 -4.95 26.91
N LEU A 248 -0.98 -4.02 26.06
CA LEU A 248 0.41 -3.67 25.79
C LEU A 248 0.71 -2.34 26.50
N PRO A 249 1.32 -2.35 27.70
CA PRO A 249 1.59 -1.13 28.44
C PRO A 249 2.65 -0.28 27.72
N PHE A 250 2.47 1.03 27.70
CA PHE A 250 3.44 1.98 27.17
C PHE A 250 3.45 3.27 28.00
N ASP A 251 4.44 4.13 27.77
CA ASP A 251 4.56 5.41 28.47
C ASP A 251 3.36 6.32 28.15
N ASP A 252 2.59 6.67 29.19
CA ASP A 252 1.37 7.49 29.09
C ASP A 252 1.64 8.95 28.69
N LYS A 253 2.93 9.35 28.64
CA LYS A 253 3.39 10.62 28.07
C LYS A 253 3.42 10.59 26.54
N TYR A 254 3.29 9.44 25.90
CA TYR A 254 3.19 9.31 24.46
C TYR A 254 1.72 9.14 24.04
N ILE A 255 1.34 9.76 22.92
CA ILE A 255 0.02 9.64 22.32
C ILE A 255 0.22 9.02 20.93
N PRO A 256 -0.06 7.71 20.77
CA PRO A 256 -0.07 7.07 19.46
C PRO A 256 -1.25 7.58 18.62
N GLU A 257 -1.02 7.85 17.34
CA GLU A 257 -2.08 8.25 16.40
C GLU A 257 -2.26 7.22 15.27
N LYS A 258 -1.17 6.63 14.80
CA LYS A 258 -1.16 5.58 13.78
C LYS A 258 -0.28 4.41 14.21
N LEU A 259 -0.73 3.19 13.93
CA LEU A 259 0.01 1.94 14.17
C LEU A 259 0.56 1.35 12.87
N TYR A 260 1.72 0.72 12.97
CA TYR A 260 2.30 -0.09 11.93
C TYR A 260 3.09 -1.25 12.54
N ALA A 261 2.78 -2.49 12.13
CA ALA A 261 3.43 -3.67 12.64
C ALA A 261 4.52 -4.15 11.67
N ILE A 262 5.66 -4.56 12.22
CA ILE A 262 6.75 -5.20 11.48
C ILE A 262 7.23 -6.41 12.26
N SER A 263 8.03 -7.27 11.63
CA SER A 263 8.66 -8.38 12.35
C SER A 263 10.10 -8.56 11.93
N LYS A 264 10.94 -8.90 12.91
CA LYS A 264 12.37 -9.12 12.76
C LYS A 264 12.75 -10.33 13.61
N ASN A 265 13.41 -11.31 13.01
CA ASN A 265 13.93 -12.52 13.69
C ASN A 265 12.87 -13.17 14.61
N ASP A 266 11.71 -13.49 14.03
CA ASP A 266 10.53 -14.10 14.69
C ASP A 266 9.84 -13.28 15.78
N ASN A 267 10.31 -12.07 16.08
CA ASN A 267 9.64 -11.16 17.00
C ASN A 267 8.86 -10.11 16.22
N ASP A 268 7.65 -9.82 16.69
CA ASP A 268 6.87 -8.71 16.19
C ASP A 268 7.18 -7.44 16.97
N TYR A 269 7.27 -6.33 16.24
CA TYR A 269 7.45 -5.00 16.78
C TYR A 269 6.33 -4.11 16.27
N LEU A 270 6.01 -3.10 17.07
CA LEU A 270 5.04 -2.08 16.74
C LEU A 270 5.76 -0.75 16.58
N ILE A 271 5.56 -0.10 15.45
CA ILE A 271 5.98 1.26 15.19
C ILE A 271 4.73 2.12 15.23
N SER A 272 4.71 3.12 16.11
CA SER A 272 3.64 4.09 16.18
C SER A 272 4.14 5.46 15.79
N PHE A 273 3.34 6.19 15.02
CA PHE A 273 3.53 7.60 14.74
C PHE A 273 2.55 8.41 15.58
N GLY A 274 3.03 9.48 16.20
CA GLY A 274 2.24 10.23 17.16
C GLY A 274 3.00 11.40 17.78
N ARG A 275 2.65 11.75 19.02
CA ARG A 275 3.19 12.94 19.71
C ARG A 275 3.41 12.69 21.19
N LYS A 276 4.23 13.54 21.81
CA LYS A 276 4.29 13.64 23.28
C LYS A 276 3.09 14.43 23.81
N LYS A 277 2.55 14.03 24.96
CA LYS A 277 1.40 14.65 25.64
C LYS A 277 1.60 16.14 25.93
N ALA A 278 2.83 16.52 26.31
CA ALA A 278 3.19 17.92 26.57
C ALA A 278 3.34 18.79 25.30
N ALA A 279 3.35 18.18 24.10
CA ALA A 279 3.59 18.88 22.83
C ALA A 279 2.30 19.36 22.14
N VAL A 280 1.18 19.51 22.87
CA VAL A 280 -0.06 20.12 22.32
C VAL A 280 0.20 21.60 22.08
N THR A 281 0.71 21.96 20.90
CA THR A 281 0.71 23.34 20.42
C THR A 281 -0.40 23.47 19.39
N ILE A 282 -1.29 24.45 19.57
CA ILE A 282 -2.35 24.76 18.61
C ILE A 282 -1.70 25.03 17.24
N GLY A 283 -2.06 24.24 16.23
CA GLY A 283 -1.51 24.36 14.87
C GLY A 283 -0.26 23.53 14.57
N ALA A 284 0.25 22.73 15.51
CA ALA A 284 1.34 21.78 15.25
C ALA A 284 0.81 20.40 14.84
N SER A 285 1.55 19.72 13.95
CA SER A 285 1.24 18.36 13.50
C SER A 285 1.25 17.34 14.65
N THR A 286 0.33 16.37 14.61
CA THR A 286 0.21 15.32 15.63
C THR A 286 1.22 14.18 15.50
N PHE A 287 2.14 14.24 14.53
CA PHE A 287 3.04 13.14 14.18
C PHE A 287 4.53 13.47 14.40
N GLY A 288 4.87 14.40 15.28
CA GLY A 288 6.26 14.82 15.56
C GLY A 288 7.15 13.80 16.27
N THR A 289 6.65 12.61 16.60
CA THR A 289 7.43 11.57 17.30
C THR A 289 7.06 10.18 16.79
N VAL A 290 8.01 9.26 16.93
CA VAL A 290 7.82 7.85 16.63
C VAL A 290 8.18 7.02 17.84
N MET A 291 7.34 6.05 18.16
CA MET A 291 7.60 5.04 19.17
C MET A 291 7.90 3.71 18.47
N PHE A 292 9.05 3.13 18.78
CA PHE A 292 9.36 1.73 18.50
C PHE A 292 9.06 0.91 19.74
N TYR A 293 8.25 -0.14 19.61
CA TYR A 293 7.77 -0.94 20.72
C TYR A 293 8.02 -2.42 20.47
N ASP A 294 8.80 -3.03 21.34
CA ASP A 294 9.00 -4.48 21.38
C ASP A 294 7.82 -5.13 22.09
N MET A 295 6.98 -5.83 21.32
CA MET A 295 5.76 -6.43 21.86
C MET A 295 6.00 -7.61 22.78
N LYS A 296 7.20 -8.21 22.77
CA LYS A 296 7.56 -9.30 23.66
C LYS A 296 8.00 -8.78 25.02
N SER A 297 8.91 -7.81 25.04
CA SER A 297 9.47 -7.27 26.29
C SER A 297 8.65 -6.12 26.90
N GLY A 298 7.79 -5.48 26.11
CA GLY A 298 7.05 -4.27 26.51
C GLY A 298 7.91 -3.01 26.53
N LYS A 299 9.14 -3.07 26.01
CA LYS A 299 10.05 -1.92 25.96
C LYS A 299 9.63 -0.97 24.83
N ALA A 300 9.41 0.29 25.18
CA ALA A 300 9.18 1.39 24.25
C ALA A 300 10.44 2.27 24.13
N VAL A 301 10.80 2.64 22.90
CA VAL A 301 11.80 3.67 22.61
C VAL A 301 11.15 4.76 21.78
N ILE A 302 11.13 5.99 22.31
CA ILE A 302 10.46 7.13 21.68
C ILE A 302 11.51 8.07 21.12
N SER A 303 11.48 8.28 19.81
CA SER A 303 12.36 9.20 19.10
C SER A 303 11.59 10.43 18.65
N ASN A 304 12.21 11.60 18.75
CA ASN A 304 11.68 12.79 18.09
C ASN A 304 11.94 12.69 16.59
N THR A 305 10.95 13.05 15.77
CA THR A 305 11.08 13.01 14.31
C THR A 305 10.53 14.30 13.73
N ASN A 306 11.13 14.83 12.68
CA ASN A 306 10.59 16.02 12.01
C ASN A 306 9.47 15.64 11.01
N LEU A 307 8.63 14.67 11.35
CA LEU A 307 7.42 14.33 10.59
C LEU A 307 6.32 15.40 10.72
N GLY A 308 6.64 16.58 11.27
CA GLY A 308 5.76 17.75 11.29
C GLY A 308 5.64 18.35 9.89
N GLY A 309 4.76 17.77 9.08
CA GLY A 309 4.31 18.33 7.82
C GLY A 309 3.32 19.49 8.01
N ASP A 310 2.47 19.68 6.99
CA ASP A 310 1.32 20.58 7.04
C ASP A 310 0.51 20.38 8.33
N LYS A 311 -0.03 21.46 8.90
CA LYS A 311 -0.90 21.40 10.10
C LYS A 311 -2.14 20.53 9.86
N ASP A 312 -2.53 20.36 8.59
CA ASP A 312 -3.70 19.61 8.16
C ASP A 312 -3.36 18.11 7.90
N MET A 313 -2.12 17.69 8.15
CA MET A 313 -1.72 16.28 8.04
C MET A 313 -2.42 15.42 9.10
N ASN A 314 -3.02 14.32 8.67
CA ASN A 314 -3.81 13.44 9.55
C ASN A 314 -3.53 11.94 9.39
N ASP A 315 -2.64 11.55 8.47
CA ASP A 315 -2.19 10.17 8.33
C ASP A 315 -0.70 10.08 7.91
N VAL A 316 -0.11 8.90 8.13
CA VAL A 316 1.23 8.54 7.68
C VAL A 316 1.15 7.17 7.04
N LYS A 317 1.58 7.09 5.77
CA LYS A 317 1.67 5.84 5.02
C LYS A 317 3.09 5.30 5.08
N VAL A 318 3.26 4.09 5.58
CA VAL A 318 4.50 3.34 5.36
C VAL A 318 4.44 2.71 3.98
N ILE A 319 5.41 3.05 3.14
CA ILE A 319 5.52 2.60 1.75
C ILE A 319 6.31 1.30 1.68
N LYS A 320 7.42 1.23 2.43
CA LYS A 320 8.27 0.05 2.48
C LYS A 320 9.05 -0.01 3.78
N THR A 321 9.20 -1.23 4.30
CA THR A 321 10.12 -1.55 5.39
C THR A 321 11.23 -2.45 4.84
N ILE A 322 12.47 -2.18 5.24
CA ILE A 322 13.64 -2.98 4.87
C ILE A 322 14.41 -3.26 6.14
N ILE A 323 14.71 -4.53 6.37
CA ILE A 323 15.41 -5.00 7.55
C ILE A 323 16.73 -5.63 7.09
N LYS A 324 17.85 -5.08 7.53
CA LYS A 324 19.19 -5.61 7.23
C LYS A 324 19.99 -5.75 8.51
N ASN A 325 20.31 -7.00 8.85
CA ASN A 325 20.92 -7.34 10.13
C ASN A 325 20.06 -6.79 11.26
N ASP A 326 20.62 -5.82 12.01
CA ASP A 326 19.92 -5.19 13.11
C ASP A 326 19.21 -3.88 12.77
N ASP A 327 19.56 -3.27 11.64
CA ASP A 327 19.02 -1.98 11.22
C ASP A 327 17.65 -2.17 10.55
N ILE A 328 16.73 -1.27 10.86
CA ILE A 328 15.42 -1.20 10.22
C ILE A 328 15.35 0.13 9.50
N LEU A 329 15.00 0.11 8.23
CA LEU A 329 14.76 1.30 7.44
C LEU A 329 13.32 1.33 6.96
N MET A 330 12.66 2.46 7.16
CA MET A 330 11.31 2.70 6.68
C MET A 330 11.27 3.87 5.72
N ALA A 331 10.64 3.65 4.57
CA ALA A 331 10.18 4.73 3.71
C ALA A 331 8.73 5.05 4.07
N VAL A 332 8.50 6.30 4.48
CA VAL A 332 7.18 6.78 4.90
C VAL A 332 6.78 7.99 4.08
N GLN A 333 5.48 8.19 3.91
CA GLN A 333 4.92 9.35 3.24
C GLN A 333 3.83 9.96 4.10
N GLN A 334 3.87 11.27 4.18
CA GLN A 334 2.89 12.07 4.90
C GLN A 334 1.63 12.27 4.04
N GLU A 335 0.46 12.13 4.65
CA GLU A 335 -0.82 12.23 3.94
C GLU A 335 -1.84 13.09 4.71
N THR A 336 -2.62 13.88 3.96
CA THR A 336 -3.91 14.38 4.43
C THR A 336 -5.00 13.59 3.71
N VAL A 337 -5.78 12.86 4.50
CA VAL A 337 -6.89 12.03 4.05
C VAL A 337 -8.19 12.75 4.34
N THR A 338 -8.95 13.07 3.30
CA THR A 338 -10.32 13.61 3.43
C THR A 338 -11.31 12.52 3.01
N ARG A 339 -12.27 12.21 3.88
CA ARG A 339 -13.34 11.24 3.58
C ARG A 339 -14.59 12.02 3.19
N PRO A 340 -15.02 11.99 1.91
CA PRO A 340 -16.23 12.68 1.50
C PRO A 340 -17.45 12.12 2.23
N MET A 341 -18.49 12.94 2.41
CA MET A 341 -19.73 12.43 2.99
C MET A 341 -20.41 11.47 1.99
N PRO A 342 -20.99 10.36 2.48
CA PRO A 342 -21.84 9.50 1.66
C PRO A 342 -22.97 10.29 1.00
N SER A 343 -23.31 9.95 -0.24
CA SER A 343 -24.43 10.51 -0.99
C SER A 343 -25.39 9.40 -1.46
N THR A 344 -26.53 9.78 -2.03
CA THR A 344 -27.43 8.83 -2.71
C THR A 344 -26.78 8.16 -3.92
N MET A 345 -25.78 8.82 -4.51
CA MET A 345 -25.05 8.42 -5.71
C MET A 345 -23.79 7.63 -5.42
N ASN A 346 -23.24 7.73 -4.21
CA ASN A 346 -22.11 6.93 -3.75
C ASN A 346 -22.19 6.80 -2.23
N ARG A 347 -22.54 5.61 -1.75
CA ARG A 347 -22.70 5.33 -0.31
C ARG A 347 -21.36 5.11 0.38
N PHE A 348 -20.33 4.71 -0.36
CA PHE A 348 -18.98 4.48 0.12
C PHE A 348 -17.98 5.30 -0.69
N PRO A 349 -17.99 6.64 -0.57
CA PRO A 349 -17.08 7.48 -1.33
C PRO A 349 -15.63 7.19 -0.98
N ASP A 350 -14.79 7.08 -2.02
CA ASP A 350 -13.37 6.86 -1.84
C ASP A 350 -12.72 8.05 -1.12
N PRO A 351 -11.78 7.80 -0.20
CA PRO A 351 -11.00 8.85 0.43
C PRO A 351 -10.15 9.61 -0.60
N VAL A 352 -10.09 10.93 -0.44
CA VAL A 352 -9.22 11.82 -1.23
C VAL A 352 -7.93 12.05 -0.45
N TYR A 353 -6.81 11.79 -1.10
CA TYR A 353 -5.47 11.92 -0.51
C TYR A 353 -4.77 13.15 -1.08
N LYS A 354 -4.25 14.01 -0.20
CA LYS A 354 -3.19 14.97 -0.52
C LYS A 354 -1.89 14.40 0.01
N LEU A 355 -0.94 14.18 -0.90
CA LEU A 355 0.34 13.51 -0.62
C LEU A 355 1.45 14.54 -0.46
N GLU A 356 2.12 14.49 0.68
CA GLU A 356 3.25 15.35 1.03
C GLU A 356 4.59 14.62 0.79
N ALA A 357 5.70 15.21 1.26
CA ALA A 357 7.04 14.68 1.05
C ALA A 357 7.24 13.28 1.67
N GLY A 358 7.97 12.44 0.94
CA GLY A 358 8.44 11.15 1.45
C GLY A 358 9.67 11.31 2.34
N MET A 359 9.78 10.48 3.38
CA MET A 359 10.89 10.47 4.33
C MET A 359 11.46 9.06 4.48
N LEU A 360 12.77 8.97 4.70
CA LEU A 360 13.47 7.76 5.12
C LEU A 360 13.80 7.86 6.59
N MET A 361 13.51 6.80 7.34
CA MET A 361 13.72 6.70 8.77
C MET A 361 14.48 5.43 9.11
N LYS A 362 15.68 5.56 9.67
CA LYS A 362 16.54 4.45 10.07
C LYS A 362 16.54 4.27 11.57
N PHE A 363 16.23 3.06 12.02
CA PHE A 363 16.26 2.64 13.40
C PHE A 363 17.49 1.77 13.65
N ASN A 364 18.14 1.97 14.80
CA ASN A 364 19.16 1.04 15.30
C ASN A 364 18.52 -0.19 15.99
N LYS A 365 19.36 -1.07 16.52
CA LYS A 365 18.92 -2.30 17.21
C LYS A 365 18.03 -2.04 18.43
N GLU A 366 18.20 -0.90 19.11
CA GLU A 366 17.37 -0.49 20.24
C GLU A 366 16.01 0.06 19.84
N GLY A 367 15.82 0.42 18.56
CA GLY A 367 14.61 1.07 18.07
C GLY A 367 14.67 2.60 18.13
N GLU A 368 15.84 3.20 18.34
CA GLU A 368 16.02 4.65 18.23
C GLU A 368 16.21 5.06 16.76
N VAL A 369 15.56 6.15 16.37
CA VAL A 369 15.73 6.75 15.04
C VAL A 369 17.09 7.46 14.99
N THR A 370 18.04 6.85 14.30
CA THR A 370 19.42 7.37 14.16
C THR A 370 19.59 8.27 12.96
N GLN A 371 18.76 8.09 11.93
CA GLN A 371 18.77 8.94 10.74
C GLN A 371 17.33 9.18 10.26
N PHE A 372 17.07 10.42 9.85
CA PHE A 372 15.79 10.85 9.30
C PHE A 372 16.05 11.83 8.16
N VAL A 373 15.84 11.40 6.92
CA VAL A 373 16.21 12.17 5.72
C VAL A 373 15.03 12.26 4.75
N ALA A 374 14.92 13.39 4.06
CA ALA A 374 13.91 13.54 3.01
C ALA A 374 14.22 12.62 1.82
N ALA A 375 13.25 11.78 1.46
CA ALA A 375 13.34 10.91 0.29
C ALA A 375 13.28 11.73 -1.03
N GLY A 376 12.80 12.98 -0.94
CA GLY A 376 12.68 14.00 -1.99
C GLY A 376 11.22 14.42 -2.22
N ALA A 377 11.00 15.38 -3.11
CA ALA A 377 9.66 15.95 -3.34
C ALA A 377 8.89 15.14 -4.39
N SER A 378 7.79 14.53 -3.99
CA SER A 378 6.78 13.94 -4.88
C SER A 378 5.40 14.48 -4.53
N THR A 379 5.28 15.79 -4.37
CA THR A 379 4.03 16.42 -3.94
C THR A 379 2.88 16.00 -4.87
N GLY A 380 1.82 15.42 -4.30
CA GLY A 380 0.67 14.92 -5.05
C GLY A 380 0.81 13.53 -5.69
N LYS A 381 1.94 12.81 -5.49
CA LYS A 381 2.14 11.44 -5.98
C LYS A 381 2.80 10.54 -4.93
N ARG A 382 2.44 9.25 -4.92
CA ARG A 382 3.08 8.30 -4.01
C ARG A 382 4.53 8.07 -4.40
N ILE A 383 5.41 7.92 -3.40
CA ILE A 383 6.75 7.40 -3.66
C ILE A 383 6.71 5.88 -3.88
N HIS A 384 7.65 5.38 -4.67
CA HIS A 384 7.97 3.99 -4.92
C HIS A 384 9.40 3.75 -4.44
N VAL A 385 9.63 2.58 -3.83
CA VAL A 385 10.95 2.20 -3.32
C VAL A 385 11.31 0.80 -3.80
N SER A 386 12.37 0.73 -4.60
CA SER A 386 12.99 -0.53 -5.00
C SER A 386 14.38 -0.68 -4.37
N GLU A 387 14.79 -1.92 -4.16
CA GLU A 387 16.06 -2.27 -3.54
C GLU A 387 16.91 -3.07 -4.53
N SER A 388 18.21 -2.77 -4.57
CA SER A 388 19.21 -3.61 -5.25
C SER A 388 20.54 -3.52 -4.52
N GLY A 389 21.04 -4.67 -4.06
CA GLY A 389 22.24 -4.71 -3.22
C GLY A 389 22.08 -3.84 -1.97
N ASN A 390 22.99 -2.89 -1.78
CA ASN A 390 22.94 -1.91 -0.67
C ASN A 390 22.24 -0.60 -1.03
N ASN A 391 21.73 -0.47 -2.25
CA ASN A 391 21.14 0.77 -2.74
C ASN A 391 19.61 0.71 -2.73
N LEU A 392 19.03 1.87 -2.47
CA LEU A 392 17.60 2.11 -2.43
C LEU A 392 17.24 3.13 -3.48
N TYR A 393 16.45 2.70 -4.45
CA TYR A 393 16.04 3.53 -5.56
C TYR A 393 14.66 4.06 -5.22
N ILE A 394 14.58 5.36 -4.99
CA ILE A 394 13.34 6.03 -4.63
C ILE A 394 12.92 6.91 -5.79
N SER A 395 11.68 6.68 -6.21
CA SER A 395 11.05 7.50 -7.22
C SER A 395 10.84 8.93 -6.70
N THR A 396 11.78 9.80 -7.00
CA THR A 396 11.56 11.25 -6.96
C THR A 396 11.91 11.75 -8.33
N PHE A 397 10.88 11.77 -9.20
CA PHE A 397 11.07 12.15 -10.58
C PHE A 397 11.05 13.66 -10.69
N TYR A 398 12.15 14.19 -11.21
CA TYR A 398 12.19 15.54 -11.73
C TYR A 398 12.30 15.40 -13.25
N PRO A 399 11.46 16.14 -14.01
CA PRO A 399 11.59 16.16 -15.45
C PRO A 399 12.90 16.90 -15.76
N LYS A 400 13.79 16.27 -16.50
CA LYS A 400 15.04 16.93 -16.90
C LYS A 400 14.82 17.72 -18.19
N GLY A 401 14.88 19.05 -18.09
CA GLY A 401 15.09 19.97 -19.21
C GLY A 401 13.84 20.67 -19.76
N ALA A 402 13.95 21.99 -19.96
CA ALA A 402 13.23 22.69 -21.02
C ALA A 402 14.01 22.49 -22.33
N PHE A 403 13.32 22.41 -23.48
CA PHE A 403 13.90 22.33 -24.83
C PHE A 403 14.45 20.96 -25.28
N GLY A 404 13.55 20.01 -25.58
CA GLY A 404 13.81 18.93 -26.55
C GLY A 404 14.64 17.71 -26.10
N ASN A 405 15.24 17.74 -24.90
CA ASN A 405 15.73 16.53 -24.23
C ASN A 405 14.76 16.20 -23.11
N THR A 406 14.09 15.05 -23.17
CA THR A 406 13.31 14.52 -22.04
C THR A 406 14.17 13.54 -21.25
N GLY A 407 14.00 13.49 -19.94
CA GLY A 407 14.74 12.59 -19.09
C GLY A 407 14.10 12.51 -17.73
N PHE A 408 14.37 11.43 -17.02
CA PHE A 408 13.94 11.27 -15.64
C PHE A 408 15.16 11.13 -14.74
N SER A 409 15.07 11.74 -13.57
CA SER A 409 15.99 11.53 -12.45
C SER A 409 15.34 10.64 -11.40
N MET A 410 16.15 9.89 -10.67
CA MET A 410 15.75 9.21 -9.45
C MET A 410 16.81 9.44 -8.38
N LYS A 411 16.38 9.43 -7.11
CA LYS A 411 17.32 9.43 -6.00
C LYS A 411 17.65 8.00 -5.60
N VAL A 412 18.92 7.74 -5.46
CA VAL A 412 19.47 6.50 -4.93
C VAL A 412 20.08 6.81 -3.57
N PHE A 413 19.71 6.03 -2.57
CA PHE A 413 20.24 6.14 -1.23
C PHE A 413 21.03 4.88 -0.91
N ASP A 414 22.27 5.05 -0.46
CA ASP A 414 23.01 3.96 0.15
C ASP A 414 22.39 3.65 1.52
N PHE A 415 22.12 2.37 1.80
CA PHE A 415 21.44 1.94 3.02
C PHE A 415 22.22 2.28 4.31
N ALA A 416 23.56 2.27 4.25
CA ALA A 416 24.39 2.52 5.42
C ALA A 416 24.36 4.00 5.81
N THR A 417 24.51 4.88 4.82
CA THR A 417 24.73 6.32 5.04
C THR A 417 23.49 7.20 4.79
N LEU A 418 22.50 6.68 4.07
CA LEU A 418 21.34 7.42 3.55
C LEU A 418 21.72 8.72 2.82
N LYS A 419 22.89 8.75 2.21
CA LYS A 419 23.31 9.87 1.36
C LYS A 419 22.62 9.75 -0.01
N PRO A 420 21.89 10.78 -0.46
CA PRO A 420 21.26 10.75 -1.76
C PRO A 420 22.31 10.94 -2.87
N GLN A 421 22.22 10.11 -3.89
CA GLN A 421 22.85 10.28 -5.18
C GLN A 421 21.76 10.38 -6.24
N GLU A 422 21.85 11.36 -7.14
CA GLU A 422 20.94 11.45 -8.26
C GLU A 422 21.42 10.57 -9.41
N VAL A 423 20.55 9.69 -9.90
CA VAL A 423 20.75 8.93 -11.12
C VAL A 423 19.80 9.49 -12.17
N SER A 424 20.38 10.01 -13.25
CA SER A 424 19.64 10.57 -14.37
C SER A 424 19.73 9.66 -15.59
N LEU A 425 18.60 9.40 -16.23
CA LEU A 425 18.55 8.89 -17.59
C LEU A 425 18.19 10.04 -18.53
N SER A 426 19.06 10.31 -19.50
CA SER A 426 18.72 11.18 -20.63
C SER A 426 18.15 10.32 -21.74
N TYR A 427 16.95 10.66 -22.21
CA TYR A 427 16.25 9.91 -23.25
C TYR A 427 15.90 10.82 -24.42
N LYS A 428 16.42 10.51 -25.61
CA LYS A 428 16.05 11.19 -26.85
C LYS A 428 14.90 10.45 -27.51
N GLY A 429 13.71 10.55 -26.93
CA GLY A 429 12.48 10.07 -27.57
C GLY A 429 11.35 11.06 -27.40
N GLY A 430 10.13 10.62 -27.69
CA GLY A 430 8.96 11.49 -27.67
C GLY A 430 8.81 12.25 -26.34
N ASN A 431 7.98 13.29 -26.36
CA ASN A 431 7.60 14.09 -25.19
C ASN A 431 6.76 13.29 -24.16
N PHE A 432 7.09 12.02 -23.88
CA PHE A 432 6.33 11.08 -23.04
C PHE A 432 5.96 11.70 -21.68
N PHE A 433 6.96 12.11 -20.89
CA PHE A 433 6.73 12.73 -19.58
C PHE A 433 6.06 14.10 -19.65
N GLN A 434 6.24 14.87 -20.74
CA GLN A 434 5.54 16.14 -20.91
C GLN A 434 4.05 15.94 -21.21
N ASN A 435 3.70 14.84 -21.90
CA ASN A 435 2.33 14.55 -22.30
C ASN A 435 1.51 13.79 -21.24
N TYR A 436 2.18 13.06 -20.33
CA TYR A 436 1.54 12.15 -19.38
C TYR A 436 1.80 12.48 -17.90
N GLY A 437 2.74 13.39 -17.61
CA GLY A 437 3.11 13.77 -16.24
C GLY A 437 3.89 12.68 -15.50
N PHE A 438 3.78 12.66 -14.16
CA PHE A 438 4.47 11.69 -13.31
C PHE A 438 3.55 10.52 -12.94
N ALA A 439 4.10 9.30 -13.05
CA ALA A 439 3.46 8.09 -12.53
C ALA A 439 3.31 8.19 -11.00
N ASP A 440 2.16 7.75 -10.48
CA ASP A 440 2.03 7.49 -9.04
C ASP A 440 2.89 6.30 -8.65
N GLY A 441 3.42 6.25 -7.43
CA GLY A 441 4.28 5.16 -6.97
C GLY A 441 3.65 3.76 -7.05
N ASN A 442 2.32 3.67 -7.00
CA ASN A 442 1.58 2.42 -7.22
C ASN A 442 1.63 1.93 -8.68
N MET A 443 1.92 2.83 -9.62
CA MET A 443 2.02 2.56 -11.06
C MET A 443 3.48 2.36 -11.50
N ILE A 444 4.37 2.05 -10.56
CA ILE A 444 5.79 1.85 -10.80
C ILE A 444 6.18 0.48 -10.24
N GLN A 445 6.98 -0.25 -11.00
CA GLN A 445 7.46 -1.56 -10.58
C GLN A 445 8.88 -1.80 -11.06
N TYR A 446 9.73 -2.32 -10.19
CA TYR A 446 11.07 -2.81 -10.53
C TYR A 446 11.06 -4.34 -10.58
N ILE A 447 11.60 -4.91 -11.65
CA ILE A 447 11.80 -6.36 -11.82
C ILE A 447 13.31 -6.64 -11.75
N PRO A 448 13.81 -7.18 -10.62
CA PRO A 448 15.23 -7.40 -10.42
C PRO A 448 15.86 -8.37 -11.43
N ASN A 449 15.18 -9.47 -11.77
CA ASN A 449 15.73 -10.55 -12.59
C ASN A 449 16.17 -10.09 -13.99
N VAL A 450 15.45 -9.13 -14.56
CA VAL A 450 15.73 -8.54 -15.88
C VAL A 450 16.20 -7.09 -15.79
N ASN A 451 16.49 -6.60 -14.57
CA ASN A 451 16.90 -5.24 -14.28
C ASN A 451 16.05 -4.19 -15.04
N LYS A 452 14.73 -4.33 -14.90
CA LYS A 452 13.73 -3.56 -15.64
C LYS A 452 12.93 -2.70 -14.68
N MET A 453 12.88 -1.40 -14.91
CA MET A 453 11.97 -0.50 -14.23
C MET A 453 10.82 -0.12 -15.16
N MET A 454 9.59 -0.28 -14.69
CA MET A 454 8.36 -0.04 -15.43
C MET A 454 7.59 1.11 -14.80
N PHE A 455 7.00 1.94 -15.66
CA PHE A 455 6.20 3.09 -15.29
C PHE A 455 4.94 3.04 -16.12
N LEU A 456 3.80 2.98 -15.47
CA LEU A 456 2.52 3.13 -16.12
C LEU A 456 2.05 4.56 -15.88
N GLN A 457 1.75 5.29 -16.94
CA GLN A 457 1.28 6.67 -16.84
C GLN A 457 -0.14 6.78 -17.37
N LYS A 458 -0.97 7.56 -16.66
CA LYS A 458 -2.39 7.76 -16.95
C LYS A 458 -2.65 9.25 -17.11
N ASN A 459 -3.14 9.66 -18.28
CA ASN A 459 -3.60 11.02 -18.55
C ASN A 459 -5.07 10.97 -18.98
N GLY A 460 -5.97 11.29 -18.05
CA GLY A 460 -7.39 11.01 -18.25
C GLY A 460 -7.59 9.53 -18.57
N LYS A 461 -8.22 9.25 -19.72
CA LYS A 461 -8.53 7.89 -20.18
C LYS A 461 -7.35 7.18 -20.82
N ASP A 462 -6.29 7.89 -21.23
CA ASP A 462 -5.18 7.30 -21.94
C ASP A 462 -4.14 6.78 -20.96
N VAL A 463 -3.73 5.53 -21.16
CA VAL A 463 -2.68 4.86 -20.39
C VAL A 463 -1.58 4.38 -21.32
N GLN A 464 -0.34 4.56 -20.90
CA GLN A 464 0.83 4.10 -21.64
C GLN A 464 1.92 3.61 -20.68
N MET A 465 2.58 2.50 -21.03
CA MET A 465 3.70 1.96 -20.27
C MET A 465 5.03 2.45 -20.84
N PHE A 466 5.96 2.75 -19.96
CA PHE A 466 7.36 3.07 -20.25
C PHE A 466 8.25 2.12 -19.47
N SER A 467 9.21 1.49 -20.15
CA SER A 467 10.12 0.51 -19.55
C SER A 467 11.57 0.89 -19.77
N VAL A 468 12.38 0.77 -18.72
CA VAL A 468 13.82 1.04 -18.72
C VAL A 468 14.55 -0.22 -18.30
N TYR A 469 15.25 -0.83 -19.25
CA TYR A 469 16.06 -2.03 -19.08
C TYR A 469 17.51 -1.66 -18.76
N ASN A 470 18.19 -2.49 -17.97
CA ASN A 470 19.54 -2.22 -17.47
C ASN A 470 19.58 -0.89 -16.72
N PHE A 471 18.58 -0.69 -15.85
CA PHE A 471 18.42 0.55 -15.09
C PHE A 471 19.46 0.68 -13.98
N ILE A 472 19.67 -0.39 -13.22
CA ILE A 472 20.66 -0.48 -12.16
C ILE A 472 21.99 -0.92 -12.75
N LYS A 473 23.06 -0.16 -12.54
CA LYS A 473 24.39 -0.46 -13.09
C LYS A 473 25.26 -1.21 -12.10
#